data_AF-A0A7V8ZJN3-F1
#
_entry.id   AF-A0A7V8ZJN3-F1
#
_cell.length_a   1.000
_cell.length_b   1.000
_cell.length_c   1.000
_cell.angle_alpha   90.00
_cell.angle_beta   90.00
_cell.angle_gamma   90.00
#
_symmetry.space_group_name_H-M   'P 1'
#
loop_
_entity.id
_entity.type
_entity.pdbx_description
1 polymer ?
#
loop_
_entity_poly.entity_id
_entity_poly.type
_entity_poly.pdbx_seq_one_letter_code
_entity_poly.pdbx_strand_id
1 'polypeptide(L)' 'MSKMIQVRNVSDEAHRVLKTRAAAAGMSLSDYIRVDLEAAASKPTWEEIAAEVRAEPRSGVTRAQIVADLREIRGA' A
#
# COMPACT_ATOMS: atom_id res chain seq x y z
N MET A 1 20.48 1.04 -5.93
CA MET A 1 20.52 0.28 -7.21
C MET A 1 19.26 0.61 -7.98
N SER A 2 19.35 1.16 -9.19
CA SER A 2 18.18 1.32 -10.04
C SER A 2 17.67 -0.05 -10.49
N LYS A 3 16.34 -0.20 -10.56
CA LYS A 3 15.67 -1.40 -11.06
C LYS A 3 14.79 -0.99 -12.23
N MET A 4 14.86 -1.72 -13.33
CA MET A 4 14.06 -1.48 -14.53
C MET A 4 12.96 -2.54 -14.62
N ILE A 5 11.73 -2.10 -14.88
CA ILE A 5 10.58 -2.98 -15.08
C ILE A 5 10.09 -2.82 -16.52
N GLN A 6 10.02 -3.93 -17.27
CA GLN A 6 9.42 -3.96 -18.60
C GLN A 6 8.01 -4.56 -18.49
N VAL A 7 6.99 -3.78 -18.77
CA VAL A 7 5.60 -4.27 -18.83
C VAL A 7 5.30 -4.74 -20.26
N ARG A 8 4.90 -6.01 -20.42
CA ARG A 8 4.62 -6.64 -21.72
C ARG A 8 3.12 -6.79 -21.95
N ASN A 9 2.73 -6.89 -23.22
CA ASN A 9 1.35 -7.14 -23.65
C ASN A 9 0.34 -6.10 -23.15
N VAL A 10 0.75 -4.84 -23.04
CA VAL A 10 -0.15 -3.73 -22.74
C VAL A 10 -1.03 -3.48 -23.97
N SER A 11 -2.35 -3.43 -23.78
CA SER A 11 -3.27 -3.10 -24.88
C SER A 11 -2.97 -1.69 -25.43
N ASP A 12 -3.11 -1.50 -26.74
CA ASP A 12 -2.90 -0.20 -27.38
C ASP A 12 -3.71 0.92 -26.74
N GLU A 13 -4.95 0.62 -26.32
CA GLU A 13 -5.83 1.60 -25.68
C GLU A 13 -5.29 2.07 -24.33
N ALA A 14 -4.87 1.14 -23.46
CA ALA A 14 -4.25 1.47 -22.19
C ALA A 14 -2.97 2.29 -22.39
N HIS A 15 -2.12 1.90 -23.34
CA HIS A 15 -0.90 2.64 -23.67
C HIS A 15 -1.20 4.07 -24.12
N ARG A 16 -2.20 4.25 -24.99
CA ARG A 16 -2.65 5.57 -25.47
C ARG A 16 -3.15 6.45 -24.33
N VAL A 17 -4.03 5.93 -23.48
CA VAL A 17 -4.58 6.66 -22.32
C VAL A 17 -3.48 7.06 -21.35
N LEU A 18 -2.56 6.16 -21.01
CA LEU A 18 -1.46 6.45 -20.09
C LEU A 18 -0.52 7.51 -20.68
N LYS A 19 -0.23 7.46 -21.98
CA LYS A 19 0.60 8.46 -22.66
C LYS A 19 -0.05 9.85 -22.61
N THR A 20 -1.36 9.94 -22.83
CA THR A 20 -2.10 11.21 -22.71
C THR A 20 -2.06 11.76 -21.29
N ARG A 21 -2.26 10.91 -20.27
CA ARG A 21 -2.19 11.31 -18.86
C ARG A 21 -0.80 11.78 -18.46
N ALA A 22 0.24 11.07 -18.88
CA ALA A 22 1.63 11.45 -18.63
C ALA A 22 1.95 12.83 -19.23
N ALA A 23 1.54 13.07 -20.49
CA ALA A 23 1.71 14.36 -21.14
C ALA A 23 0.96 15.49 -20.41
N ALA A 24 -0.27 15.25 -19.97
CA ALA A 24 -1.06 16.21 -19.20
C ALA A 24 -0.43 16.54 -17.84
N ALA A 25 0.28 15.59 -17.23
CA ALA A 25 1.03 15.77 -15.99
C ALA A 25 2.43 16.37 -16.20
N GLY A 26 2.86 16.60 -17.45
CA GLY A 26 4.22 17.07 -17.75
C GLY A 26 5.31 16.03 -17.45
N MET A 27 4.96 14.74 -17.46
CA MET A 27 5.85 13.64 -17.10
C MET A 27 6.16 12.77 -18.32
N SER A 28 7.31 12.10 -18.31
CA SER A 28 7.54 10.99 -19.23
C SER A 28 6.56 9.85 -18.92
N LEU A 29 6.21 9.02 -19.91
CA LEU A 29 5.34 7.87 -19.68
C LEU A 29 5.92 6.92 -18.62
N SER A 30 7.24 6.69 -18.65
CA SER A 30 7.93 5.85 -17.68
C SER A 30 7.86 6.42 -16.26
N ASP A 31 8.03 7.74 -16.10
CA ASP A 31 7.94 8.37 -14.78
C ASP A 31 6.52 8.36 -14.24
N TYR A 32 5.54 8.60 -15.10
CA TYR A 32 4.13 8.54 -14.75
C TYR A 32 3.74 7.13 -14.25
N ILE A 33 4.12 6.09 -15.00
CA ILE A 33 3.86 4.69 -14.61
C ILE A 33 4.63 4.32 -13.33
N ARG A 34 5.87 4.80 -13.18
CA ARG A 34 6.69 4.52 -11.99
C ARG A 34 6.02 5.02 -10.72
N VAL A 35 5.45 6.23 -10.74
CA VAL A 35 4.72 6.78 -9.58
C VAL A 35 3.54 5.89 -9.20
N ASP A 36 2.75 5.46 -10.18
CA ASP A 36 1.61 4.56 -9.93
C ASP A 36 2.06 3.21 -9.36
N LEU A 37 3.16 2.64 -9.87
CA LEU A 37 3.73 1.37 -9.38
C LEU A 37 4.30 1.49 -7.96
N GLU A 38 5.00 2.59 -7.65
CA GLU A 38 5.52 2.86 -6.30
C GLU A 38 4.38 3.06 -5.30
N ALA A 39 3.32 3.78 -5.70
CA ALA A 39 2.13 3.94 -4.87
C ALA A 39 1.44 2.59 -4.61
N ALA A 40 1.31 1.73 -5.62
CA ALA A 40 0.76 0.39 -5.45
C ALA A 40 1.63 -0.48 -4.51
N ALA A 41 2.95 -0.41 -4.62
CA ALA A 41 3.87 -1.16 -3.78
C ALA A 41 4.00 -0.61 -2.35
N SER A 42 3.62 0.64 -2.11
CA SER A 42 3.72 1.27 -0.78
C SER A 42 2.74 0.71 0.25
N LYS A 43 1.71 -0.02 -0.18
CA LYS A 43 0.68 -0.58 0.68
C LYS A 43 0.74 -2.10 0.63
N PRO A 44 0.71 -2.79 1.79
CA PRO A 44 0.62 -4.24 1.80
C PRO A 44 -0.73 -4.68 1.24
N THR A 45 -0.73 -5.83 0.59
CA THR A 45 -1.92 -6.54 0.19
C THR A 45 -2.67 -7.09 1.42
N TRP A 46 -3.95 -7.40 1.25
CA TRP A 46 -4.73 -8.04 2.32
C TRP A 46 -4.14 -9.39 2.77
N GLU A 47 -3.53 -10.12 1.84
CA GLU A 47 -2.89 -11.40 2.12
C GLU A 47 -1.65 -11.21 2.99
N GLU A 48 -0.83 -10.19 2.68
CA GLU A 48 0.35 -9.82 3.47
C GLU A 48 -0.06 -9.33 4.87
N ILE A 49 -1.06 -8.46 4.98
CA ILE A 49 -1.60 -8.01 6.28
C ILE A 49 -2.09 -9.21 7.09
N ALA A 50 -2.85 -10.11 6.48
CA ALA A 50 -3.38 -11.27 7.18
C ALA A 50 -2.27 -12.24 7.61
N ALA A 51 -1.20 -12.36 6.81
CA ALA A 51 -0.03 -13.14 7.17
C ALA A 51 0.74 -12.51 8.34
N GLU A 52 0.92 -11.19 8.32
CA GLU A 52 1.55 -10.42 9.39
C GLU A 52 0.80 -10.58 10.71
N VAL A 53 -0.52 -10.34 10.73
CA VAL A 53 -1.37 -10.51 11.92
C VAL A 53 -1.34 -11.93 12.49
N ARG A 54 -1.22 -12.95 11.62
CA ARG A 54 -1.09 -14.35 12.08
C ARG A 54 0.29 -14.67 12.63
N ALA A 55 1.33 -14.07 12.08
CA ALA A 55 2.71 -14.27 12.52
C ALA A 55 3.02 -13.50 13.81
N GLU A 56 2.30 -12.41 14.06
CA GLU A 56 2.51 -11.58 15.22
C GLU A 56 2.06 -12.29 16.51
N PRO A 57 2.91 -12.38 17.55
CA PRO A 57 2.51 -12.92 18.83
C PRO A 57 1.35 -12.10 19.38
N ARG A 58 0.22 -12.74 19.69
CA ARG A 58 -0.88 -12.05 20.36
C ARG A 58 -0.33 -11.37 21.61
N SER A 59 -0.53 -10.06 21.71
CA SER A 59 -0.25 -9.36 22.96
C SER A 59 -1.04 -10.06 24.07
N GLY A 60 -0.40 -10.36 25.20
CA GLY A 60 -1.04 -10.99 26.36
C GLY A 60 -2.09 -10.09 27.03
N VAL A 61 -2.41 -8.95 26.41
CA VAL A 61 -3.36 -7.95 26.88
C VAL A 61 -4.77 -8.50 26.68
N THR A 62 -5.45 -8.74 27.79
CA THR A 62 -6.84 -9.17 27.78
C THR A 62 -7.77 -7.97 27.66
N ARG A 63 -9.00 -8.22 27.18
CA ARG A 63 -10.06 -7.22 27.18
C ARG A 63 -10.31 -6.65 28.58
N ALA A 64 -10.18 -7.47 29.62
CA ALA A 64 -10.38 -7.04 31.00
C ALA A 64 -9.34 -6.01 31.43
N GLN A 65 -8.07 -6.20 31.07
CA GLN A 65 -7.01 -5.21 31.31
C GLN A 65 -7.28 -3.92 30.56
N ILE A 66 -7.64 -3.97 29.27
CA ILE A 66 -7.98 -2.76 28.50
C ILE A 66 -9.11 -1.97 29.19
N VAL A 67 -10.15 -2.65 29.67
CA VAL A 67 -11.27 -1.98 30.35
C VAL A 67 -10.85 -1.44 31.72
N ALA A 68 -9.99 -2.13 32.46
CA ALA A 68 -9.46 -1.66 33.73
C ALA A 68 -8.62 -0.38 33.54
N ASP A 69 -7.67 -0.40 32.60
CA ASP A 69 -6.80 0.73 32.29
C ASP A 69 -7.62 1.95 31.83
N LEU A 70 -8.64 1.74 30.99
CA LEU A 70 -9.55 2.80 30.54
C LEU A 70 -10.39 3.41 31.68
N ARG A 71 -10.71 2.65 32.72
CA ARG A 71 -11.44 3.15 33.90
C ARG A 71 -10.51 3.97 34.80
N GLU A 72 -9.29 3.50 35.00
CA GLU A 72 -8.25 4.20 35.76
C GLU A 72 -7.91 5.55 35.12
N ILE A 73 -7.70 5.59 33.79
CA ILE A 73 -7.45 6.84 33.04
C ILE A 73 -8.62 7.82 33.16
N ARG A 74 -9.86 7.32 33.23
CA ARG A 74 -11.06 8.17 33.34
C ARG A 74 -11.34 8.65 34.77
N GLY A 75 -10.51 8.27 35.75
CA GLY A 75 -10.62 8.75 37.14
C GLY A 75 -11.89 8.28 37.84
N ALA A 76 -12.31 7.03 37.61
CA ALA A 76 -13.38 6.40 38.39
C ALA A 76 -12.90 6.02 39.80
#